data_AF-A0A853STP7-F1
#
_entry.id   AF-A0A853STP7-F1
#
_cell.length_a   1.000
_cell.length_b   1.000
_cell.length_c   1.000
_cell.angle_alpha   90.00
_cell.angle_beta   90.00
_cell.angle_gamma   90.00
#
_symmetry.space_group_name_H-M   'P 1'
#
loop_
_entity.id
_entity.type
_entity.pdbx_description
1 polymer ?
#
loop_
_entity_poly.entity_id
_entity_poly.type
_entity_poly.pdbx_seq_one_letter_code
_entity_poly.pdbx_strand_id
1 'polypeptide(L)'
;MTIQPQTTCNEIRELIHTFVDKGKFLDRDSQVALEIFAEIDKLDNSNPDEGLELRAALLHICGDLNGAITALDQRTNKDLSSDLTILANYSRCEAAQALFAKCGPTTGMFWSNVMYAKPAGAFHMAASFAREAERMHLQSTKSTCTSVYSLEEIFMIDEVLDELGITDPSAGKIMEVAGRVLEQHGYMFLSAGPEIEIFGDRGEQRTINLTYRVAASSSDAINMYMDFIDGLFQRDLDMPIGFHVSFGGSNA
;
A
#
# COMPACT_ATOMS: atom_id res chain seq x y z
N MET A 1 7.18 30.82 24.30
CA MET A 1 6.15 29.76 24.35
C MET A 1 6.80 28.53 23.75
N THR A 2 7.15 27.54 24.56
CA THR A 2 7.89 26.36 24.12
C THR A 2 6.89 25.44 23.41
N ILE A 3 6.81 25.53 22.09
CA ILE A 3 6.06 24.57 21.28
C ILE A 3 6.73 23.22 21.51
N GLN A 4 5.98 22.24 22.01
CA GLN A 4 6.48 20.88 22.17
C GLN A 4 6.47 20.22 20.78
N PRO A 5 7.64 19.89 20.19
CA PRO A 5 7.72 19.39 18.82
C PRO A 5 6.81 18.19 18.55
N GLN A 6 6.64 17.33 19.56
CA GLN A 6 5.83 16.12 19.48
C GLN A 6 4.32 16.39 19.27
N THR A 7 3.80 17.50 19.79
CA THR A 7 2.39 17.90 19.56
C THR A 7 2.18 18.33 18.12
N THR A 8 3.10 19.14 17.58
CA THR A 8 3.06 19.60 16.19
C THR A 8 3.20 18.46 15.18
N CYS A 9 4.08 17.49 15.43
CA CYS A 9 4.22 16.32 14.55
C CYS A 9 2.93 15.48 14.49
N ASN A 10 2.26 15.29 15.63
CA ASN A 10 1.00 14.55 15.69
C ASN A 10 -0.13 15.30 14.94
N GLU A 11 -0.23 16.62 15.10
CA GLU A 11 -1.22 17.44 14.38
C GLU A 11 -1.02 17.38 12.86
N ILE A 12 0.22 17.46 12.38
CA ILE A 12 0.54 17.33 10.95
C ILE A 12 0.17 15.93 10.45
N ARG A 13 0.51 14.89 11.21
CA ARG A 13 0.21 13.49 10.85
C ARG A 13 -1.30 13.26 10.75
N GLU A 14 -2.06 13.73 11.73
CA GLU A 14 -3.53 13.66 11.71
C GLU A 14 -4.09 14.40 10.50
N LEU A 15 -3.59 15.59 10.19
CA LEU A 15 -4.02 16.34 9.03
C LEU A 15 -3.75 15.58 7.72
N ILE A 16 -2.54 15.02 7.55
CA ILE A 16 -2.20 14.18 6.39
C ILE A 16 -3.16 12.99 6.29
N HIS A 17 -3.46 12.30 7.39
CA HIS A 17 -4.40 11.18 7.39
C HIS A 17 -5.79 11.59 6.90
N THR A 18 -6.29 12.79 7.24
CA THR A 18 -7.58 13.26 6.71
C THR A 18 -7.60 13.44 5.19
N PHE A 19 -6.43 13.64 4.54
CA PHE A 19 -6.33 13.69 3.08
C PHE A 19 -6.22 12.29 2.48
N VAL A 20 -5.51 11.37 3.13
CA VAL A 20 -5.48 9.96 2.76
C VAL A 20 -6.91 9.39 2.76
N ASP A 21 -7.69 9.66 3.80
CA ASP A 21 -9.08 9.18 3.94
C ASP A 21 -10.01 9.71 2.84
N LYS A 22 -9.68 10.84 2.20
CA LYS A 22 -10.43 11.37 1.05
C LYS A 22 -10.14 10.61 -0.25
N GLY A 23 -9.06 9.83 -0.31
CA GLY A 23 -8.69 9.00 -1.45
C GLY A 23 -8.34 9.77 -2.73
N LYS A 24 -8.04 11.08 -2.64
CA LYS A 24 -7.66 11.93 -3.77
C LYS A 24 -6.34 12.62 -3.47
N PHE A 25 -5.52 12.80 -4.50
CA PHE A 25 -4.29 13.57 -4.37
C PHE A 25 -4.59 15.03 -4.02
N LEU A 26 -3.76 15.57 -3.14
CA LEU A 26 -3.71 16.98 -2.80
C LEU A 26 -2.90 17.70 -3.87
N ASP A 27 -3.41 18.80 -4.42
CA ASP A 27 -2.60 19.65 -5.29
C ASP A 27 -1.43 20.22 -4.49
N ARG A 28 -0.20 19.93 -4.95
CA ARG A 28 1.06 20.34 -4.33
C ARG A 28 1.15 21.84 -4.15
N ASP A 29 0.60 22.60 -5.09
CA ASP A 29 0.67 24.06 -5.10
C ASP A 29 -0.53 24.71 -4.38
N SER A 30 -1.42 23.89 -3.79
CA SER A 30 -2.50 24.40 -2.97
C SER A 30 -1.98 25.09 -1.71
N GLN A 31 -2.68 26.14 -1.29
CA GLN A 31 -2.38 26.88 -0.05
C GLN A 31 -2.19 25.93 1.14
N VAL A 32 -3.03 24.89 1.23
CA VAL A 32 -2.96 23.90 2.32
C VAL A 32 -1.67 23.08 2.25
N ALA A 33 -1.29 22.57 1.07
CA ALA A 33 -0.03 21.83 0.91
C ALA A 33 1.18 22.70 1.28
N LEU A 34 1.21 23.95 0.79
CA LEU A 34 2.29 24.90 1.06
C LEU A 34 2.42 25.22 2.57
N GLU A 35 1.30 25.37 3.27
CA GLU A 35 1.28 25.59 4.73
C GLU A 35 1.84 24.38 5.48
N ILE A 36 1.44 23.16 5.11
CA ILE A 36 1.96 21.94 5.77
C ILE A 36 3.47 21.78 5.49
N PHE A 37 3.92 22.00 4.24
CA PHE A 37 5.36 21.99 3.93
C PHE A 37 6.13 23.00 4.80
N ALA A 38 5.61 24.22 4.98
CA ALA A 38 6.25 25.23 5.81
C ALA A 38 6.31 24.84 7.29
N GLU A 39 5.32 24.12 7.83
CA GLU A 39 5.39 23.59 9.18
C GLU A 39 6.40 22.43 9.30
N ILE A 40 6.47 21.55 8.31
CA ILE A 40 7.47 20.47 8.25
C ILE A 40 8.89 21.06 8.19
N ASP A 41 9.13 22.09 7.38
CA ASP A 41 10.43 22.76 7.28
C ASP A 41 10.93 23.32 8.63
N LYS A 42 10.01 23.67 9.55
CA LYS A 42 10.39 24.13 10.90
C LYS A 42 10.86 22.97 11.80
N LEU A 43 10.38 21.75 11.54
CA LEU A 43 10.76 20.53 12.27
C LEU A 43 12.15 20.04 11.90
N ASP A 44 12.63 20.32 10.68
CA ASP A 44 13.92 19.86 10.14
C ASP A 44 15.14 20.26 11.01
N ASN A 45 15.00 21.26 11.89
CA ASN A 45 16.06 21.67 12.82
C ASN A 45 16.01 20.99 14.20
N SER A 46 14.86 20.42 14.58
CA SER A 46 14.61 19.89 15.93
C SER A 46 14.43 18.37 15.95
N ASN A 47 13.81 17.80 14.92
CA ASN A 47 13.64 16.35 14.74
C ASN A 47 13.73 15.97 13.24
N PRO A 48 14.95 15.89 12.68
CA PRO A 48 15.14 15.75 11.23
C PRO A 48 14.50 14.50 10.62
N ASP A 49 14.60 13.33 11.28
CA ASP A 49 14.05 12.08 10.74
C ASP A 49 12.51 12.09 10.71
N GLU A 50 11.87 12.66 11.74
CA GLU A 50 10.41 12.81 11.77
C GLU A 50 9.91 13.85 10.77
N GLY A 51 10.66 14.96 10.58
CA GLY A 51 10.39 15.95 9.54
C GLY A 51 10.45 15.34 8.14
N LEU A 52 11.48 14.53 7.86
CA LEU A 52 11.63 13.80 6.59
C LEU A 52 10.51 12.77 6.37
N GLU A 53 10.07 12.07 7.40
CA GLU A 53 8.94 11.14 7.32
C GLU A 53 7.62 11.87 6.99
N LEU A 54 7.33 12.97 7.69
CA LEU A 54 6.16 13.79 7.40
C LEU A 54 6.24 14.42 6.00
N ARG A 55 7.43 14.83 5.56
CA ARG A 55 7.66 15.32 4.20
C ARG A 55 7.36 14.23 3.17
N ALA A 56 7.83 13.02 3.40
CA ALA A 56 7.56 11.89 2.52
C ALA A 56 6.07 11.56 2.45
N ALA A 57 5.36 11.60 3.59
CA ALA A 57 3.92 11.41 3.66
C ALA A 57 3.13 12.53 2.95
N LEU A 58 3.56 13.79 3.07
CA LEU A 58 2.94 14.90 2.33
C LEU A 58 3.19 14.80 0.82
N LEU A 59 4.43 14.50 0.41
CA LEU A 59 4.77 14.29 -1.01
C LEU A 59 3.98 13.11 -1.60
N HIS A 60 3.79 12.05 -0.81
CA HIS A 60 2.90 10.94 -1.15
C HIS A 60 1.48 11.42 -1.41
N ILE A 61 0.82 12.15 -0.51
CA ILE A 61 -0.56 12.58 -0.80
C ILE A 61 -0.63 13.61 -1.94
N CYS A 62 0.48 14.25 -2.30
CA CYS A 62 0.59 15.15 -3.45
C CYS A 62 0.89 14.46 -4.78
N GLY A 63 1.01 13.13 -4.83
CA GLY A 63 1.37 12.41 -6.05
C GLY A 63 2.86 12.46 -6.42
N ASP A 64 3.73 13.06 -5.59
CA ASP A 64 5.19 13.16 -5.86
C ASP A 64 5.94 12.00 -5.21
N LEU A 65 5.81 10.82 -5.80
CA LEU A 65 6.46 9.61 -5.30
C LEU A 65 7.99 9.71 -5.29
N ASN A 66 8.59 10.27 -6.33
CA ASN A 66 10.05 10.38 -6.41
C ASN A 66 10.58 11.28 -5.30
N GLY A 67 9.90 12.40 -5.03
CA GLY A 67 10.18 13.25 -3.88
C GLY A 67 10.00 12.49 -2.56
N ALA A 68 8.92 11.72 -2.42
CA ALA A 68 8.65 10.94 -1.20
C ALA A 68 9.77 9.92 -0.92
N ILE A 69 10.17 9.13 -1.93
CA ILE A 69 11.29 8.16 -1.80
C ILE A 69 12.58 8.88 -1.45
N THR A 70 12.88 10.00 -2.12
CA THR A 70 14.08 10.79 -1.85
C THR A 70 14.12 11.28 -0.39
N ALA A 71 12.98 11.72 0.16
CA ALA A 71 12.90 12.15 1.55
C ALA A 71 13.10 10.98 2.52
N LEU A 72 12.53 9.79 2.24
CA LEU A 72 12.75 8.59 3.05
C LEU A 72 14.22 8.15 3.07
N ASP A 73 14.91 8.24 1.93
CA ASP A 73 16.32 7.84 1.81
C ASP A 73 17.28 8.79 2.54
N GLN A 74 16.86 10.02 2.84
CA GLN A 74 17.64 10.99 3.61
C GLN A 74 17.57 10.74 5.12
N ARG A 75 16.66 9.90 5.60
CA ARG A 75 16.53 9.58 7.02
C ARG A 75 17.76 8.83 7.53
N THR A 76 18.22 9.19 8.72
CA THR A 76 19.32 8.49 9.40
C THR A 76 18.84 7.14 9.93
N ASN A 77 17.65 7.10 10.53
CA ASN A 77 17.00 5.88 10.98
C ASN A 77 15.94 5.43 9.98
N LYS A 78 16.14 4.25 9.38
CA LYS A 78 15.18 3.66 8.46
C LYS A 78 14.09 2.93 9.24
N ASP A 79 12.85 3.41 9.14
CA ASP A 79 11.67 2.66 9.56
C ASP A 79 11.05 1.95 8.35
N LEU A 80 11.09 0.61 8.38
CA LEU A 80 10.52 -0.24 7.35
C LEU A 80 9.02 -0.05 7.18
N SER A 81 8.30 0.32 8.24
CA SER A 81 6.84 0.45 8.24
C SER A 81 6.41 1.66 7.41
N SER A 82 7.05 2.82 7.61
CA SER A 82 6.79 4.03 6.81
C SER A 82 7.18 3.83 5.35
N ASP A 83 8.32 3.19 5.09
CA ASP A 83 8.78 2.89 3.73
C ASP A 83 7.80 1.94 3.01
N LEU A 84 7.33 0.88 3.68
CA LEU A 84 6.31 -0.04 3.16
C LEU A 84 5.00 0.68 2.86
N THR A 85 4.55 1.57 3.75
CA THR A 85 3.30 2.34 3.56
C THR A 85 3.35 3.14 2.26
N ILE A 86 4.43 3.87 2.02
CA ILE A 86 4.57 4.71 0.83
C ILE A 86 4.71 3.86 -0.44
N LEU A 87 5.56 2.83 -0.42
CA LEU A 87 5.77 1.98 -1.61
C LEU A 87 4.52 1.17 -1.98
N ALA A 88 3.81 0.64 -0.98
CA ALA A 88 2.62 -0.17 -1.19
C ALA A 88 1.42 0.67 -1.68
N ASN A 89 1.28 1.92 -1.20
CA ASN A 89 0.20 2.81 -1.65
C ASN A 89 0.32 3.24 -3.12
N TYR A 90 1.55 3.32 -3.65
CA TYR A 90 1.79 3.58 -5.09
C TYR A 90 1.87 2.31 -5.94
N SER A 91 1.54 1.16 -5.35
CA SER A 91 1.73 -0.17 -5.93
C SER A 91 3.10 -0.31 -6.59
N ARG A 92 4.18 0.18 -5.96
CA ARG A 92 5.56 -0.12 -6.37
C ARG A 92 5.91 -1.51 -5.84
N CYS A 93 5.16 -2.51 -6.30
CA CYS A 93 5.11 -3.83 -5.74
C CYS A 93 6.47 -4.51 -5.75
N GLU A 94 7.31 -4.32 -6.77
CA GLU A 94 8.66 -4.91 -6.76
C GLU A 94 9.50 -4.41 -5.58
N ALA A 95 9.53 -3.09 -5.37
CA ALA A 95 10.24 -2.47 -4.26
C ALA A 95 9.61 -2.83 -2.90
N ALA A 96 8.27 -2.83 -2.82
CA ALA A 96 7.54 -3.18 -1.61
C ALA A 96 7.75 -4.65 -1.22
N GLN A 97 7.77 -5.58 -2.18
CA GLN A 97 8.07 -7.00 -1.95
C GLN A 97 9.49 -7.20 -1.44
N ALA A 98 10.48 -6.56 -2.06
CA ALA A 98 11.87 -6.62 -1.61
C ALA A 98 12.06 -6.09 -0.19
N LEU A 99 11.26 -5.09 0.19
CA LEU A 99 11.24 -4.54 1.54
C LEU A 99 10.51 -5.47 2.52
N PHE A 100 9.34 -5.98 2.14
CA PHE A 100 8.52 -6.90 2.95
C PHE A 100 9.25 -8.21 3.26
N ALA A 101 10.10 -8.70 2.35
CA ALA A 101 10.95 -9.86 2.58
C ALA A 101 11.86 -9.71 3.82
N LYS A 102 12.12 -8.47 4.27
CA LYS A 102 12.90 -8.19 5.50
C LYS A 102 12.05 -8.22 6.77
N CYS A 103 10.73 -8.35 6.65
CA CYS A 103 9.79 -8.42 7.76
C CYS A 103 9.51 -9.87 8.21
N GLY A 104 10.42 -10.82 7.94
CA GLY A 104 10.22 -12.23 8.30
C GLY A 104 10.02 -12.47 9.80
N PRO A 105 9.45 -13.61 10.21
CA PRO A 105 9.07 -13.87 11.62
C PRO A 105 10.23 -13.78 12.61
N THR A 106 11.43 -14.16 12.20
CA THR A 106 12.66 -14.11 13.02
C THR A 106 13.07 -12.69 13.41
N THR A 107 12.56 -11.68 12.72
CA THR A 107 12.84 -10.27 13.01
C THR A 107 11.93 -9.67 14.07
N GLY A 108 10.85 -10.36 14.42
CA GLY A 108 9.79 -9.82 15.29
C GLY A 108 8.88 -8.78 14.62
N MET A 109 9.13 -8.43 13.34
CA MET A 109 8.40 -7.37 12.62
C MET A 109 7.25 -7.89 11.74
N PHE A 110 7.09 -9.21 11.61
CA PHE A 110 6.10 -9.78 10.69
C PHE A 110 4.67 -9.32 11.01
N TRP A 111 4.19 -9.58 12.23
CA TRP A 111 2.81 -9.29 12.60
C TRP A 111 2.47 -7.79 12.62
N SER A 112 3.46 -6.91 12.81
CA SER A 112 3.26 -5.47 12.73
C SER A 112 3.20 -4.93 11.31
N ASN A 113 3.68 -5.70 10.32
CA ASN A 113 3.79 -5.28 8.92
C ASN A 113 2.97 -6.13 7.95
N VAL A 114 2.33 -7.21 8.40
CA VAL A 114 1.57 -8.15 7.55
C VAL A 114 0.47 -7.47 6.73
N MET A 115 -0.08 -6.35 7.23
CA MET A 115 -1.07 -5.53 6.51
C MET A 115 -0.56 -5.01 5.16
N TYR A 116 0.76 -4.83 4.99
CA TYR A 116 1.36 -4.37 3.73
C TYR A 116 1.52 -5.47 2.69
N ALA A 117 1.30 -6.74 3.05
CA ALA A 117 1.46 -7.84 2.09
C ALA A 117 0.49 -7.75 0.92
N LYS A 118 -0.80 -7.44 1.17
CA LYS A 118 -1.81 -7.27 0.12
C LYS A 118 -1.43 -6.17 -0.86
N PRO A 119 -1.21 -4.91 -0.45
CA PRO A 119 -0.85 -3.84 -1.39
C PRO A 119 0.56 -4.01 -2.00
N ALA A 120 1.47 -4.75 -1.36
CA ALA A 120 2.75 -5.12 -1.97
C ALA A 120 2.63 -6.27 -3.00
N GLY A 121 1.54 -7.03 -3.02
CA GLY A 121 1.44 -8.25 -3.81
C GLY A 121 2.35 -9.37 -3.30
N ALA A 122 2.68 -9.37 -2.01
CA ALA A 122 3.58 -10.30 -1.33
C ALA A 122 2.81 -11.49 -0.72
N PHE A 123 1.93 -12.12 -1.51
CA PHE A 123 0.95 -13.09 -1.03
C PHE A 123 1.59 -14.39 -0.54
N HIS A 124 2.42 -15.02 -1.36
CA HIS A 124 3.12 -16.25 -1.01
C HIS A 124 4.14 -16.02 0.11
N MET A 125 4.85 -14.88 0.07
CA MET A 125 5.75 -14.49 1.16
C MET A 125 5.00 -14.37 2.50
N ALA A 126 3.83 -13.72 2.51
CA ALA A 126 3.03 -13.56 3.73
C ALA A 126 2.56 -14.92 4.28
N ALA A 127 2.12 -15.83 3.41
CA ALA A 127 1.72 -17.18 3.84
C ALA A 127 2.91 -18.00 4.36
N SER A 128 4.07 -17.91 3.70
CA SER A 128 5.31 -18.54 4.16
C SER A 128 5.72 -18.05 5.55
N PHE A 129 5.72 -16.72 5.74
CA PHE A 129 6.03 -16.10 7.04
C PHE A 129 4.98 -16.44 8.10
N ALA A 130 3.69 -16.47 7.75
CA ALA A 130 2.65 -16.89 8.67
C ALA A 130 2.85 -18.34 9.17
N ARG A 131 3.13 -19.28 8.26
CA ARG A 131 3.43 -20.68 8.61
C ARG A 131 4.66 -20.80 9.52
N GLU A 132 5.71 -20.04 9.24
CA GLU A 132 6.91 -20.03 10.07
C GLU A 132 6.65 -19.41 11.45
N ALA A 133 5.92 -18.30 11.52
CA ALA A 133 5.50 -17.67 12.77
C ALA A 133 4.67 -18.64 13.64
N GLU A 134 3.73 -19.38 13.04
CA GLU A 134 2.95 -20.41 13.74
C GLU A 134 3.83 -21.54 14.29
N ARG A 135 4.81 -22.02 13.51
CA ARG A 135 5.79 -23.03 13.96
C ARG A 135 6.65 -22.54 15.12
N MET A 136 6.96 -21.24 15.14
CA MET A 136 7.71 -20.59 16.21
C MET A 136 6.83 -20.25 17.43
N HIS A 137 5.52 -20.53 17.39
CA HIS A 137 4.53 -20.13 18.40
C HIS A 137 4.49 -18.61 18.63
N LEU A 138 4.83 -17.82 17.61
CA LEU A 138 4.74 -16.36 17.65
C LEU A 138 3.27 -15.99 17.48
N GLN A 139 2.63 -15.61 18.58
CA GLN A 139 1.24 -15.17 18.53
C GLN A 139 1.15 -13.85 17.76
N SER A 140 0.14 -13.77 16.89
CA SER A 140 -0.33 -12.52 16.34
C SER A 140 -0.63 -11.56 17.51
N THR A 141 0.01 -10.39 17.51
CA THR A 141 -0.33 -9.33 18.47
C THR A 141 -1.78 -8.93 18.23
N LYS A 142 -2.67 -9.34 19.14
CA LYS A 142 -4.14 -9.20 19.06
C LYS A 142 -4.67 -7.79 18.73
N SER A 143 -3.84 -6.76 18.79
CA SER A 143 -4.23 -5.37 18.53
C SER A 143 -4.03 -4.90 17.08
N THR A 144 -3.35 -5.65 16.20
CA THR A 144 -2.99 -5.14 14.86
C THR A 144 -3.47 -6.03 13.71
N CYS A 145 -3.63 -7.34 13.94
CA CYS A 145 -3.91 -8.31 12.88
C CYS A 145 -5.40 -8.67 12.72
N THR A 146 -6.26 -8.31 13.68
CA THR A 146 -7.62 -8.87 13.79
C THR A 146 -8.70 -8.15 12.99
N SER A 147 -8.42 -7.02 12.34
CA SER A 147 -9.43 -6.29 11.55
C SER A 147 -9.21 -6.25 10.04
N VAL A 148 -8.00 -6.52 9.53
CA VAL A 148 -7.67 -6.27 8.12
C VAL A 148 -7.24 -7.51 7.33
N TYR A 149 -6.61 -8.49 7.99
CA TYR A 149 -6.03 -9.64 7.30
C TYR A 149 -5.97 -10.89 8.19
N SER A 150 -6.93 -11.80 8.02
CA SER A 150 -6.97 -13.04 8.80
C SER A 150 -5.96 -14.06 8.29
N LEU A 151 -5.50 -14.96 9.17
CA LEU A 151 -4.65 -16.10 8.80
C LEU A 151 -5.32 -16.99 7.74
N GLU A 152 -6.63 -17.21 7.88
CA GLU A 152 -7.42 -17.97 6.91
C GLU A 152 -7.40 -17.31 5.53
N GLU A 153 -7.56 -15.99 5.49
CA GLU A 153 -7.50 -15.22 4.23
C GLU A 153 -6.10 -15.30 3.61
N ILE A 154 -5.03 -15.14 4.40
CA ILE A 154 -3.62 -15.29 3.93
C ILE A 154 -3.43 -16.63 3.23
N PHE A 155 -3.82 -17.72 3.90
CA PHE A 155 -3.62 -19.07 3.37
C PHE A 155 -4.54 -19.39 2.18
N MET A 156 -5.76 -18.86 2.17
CA MET A 156 -6.68 -19.03 1.06
C MET A 156 -6.16 -18.35 -0.21
N ILE A 157 -5.61 -17.13 -0.09
CA ILE A 157 -5.03 -16.41 -1.22
C ILE A 157 -3.81 -17.16 -1.76
N ASP A 158 -2.90 -17.59 -0.87
CA ASP A 158 -1.71 -18.37 -1.24
C ASP A 158 -2.08 -19.67 -1.98
N GLU A 159 -3.09 -20.41 -1.49
CA GLU A 159 -3.57 -21.64 -2.13
C GLU A 159 -4.12 -21.36 -3.54
N VAL A 160 -4.94 -20.32 -3.71
CA VAL A 160 -5.51 -19.97 -5.03
C VAL A 160 -4.44 -19.49 -6.00
N LEU A 161 -3.49 -18.67 -5.56
CA LEU A 161 -2.41 -18.21 -6.44
C LEU A 161 -1.48 -19.35 -6.86
N ASP A 162 -1.22 -20.31 -5.97
CA ASP A 162 -0.44 -21.52 -6.29
C ASP A 162 -1.18 -22.39 -7.32
N GLU A 163 -2.50 -22.59 -7.16
CA GLU A 163 -3.35 -23.28 -8.15
C GLU A 163 -3.34 -22.61 -9.53
N LEU A 164 -3.30 -21.28 -9.57
CA LEU A 164 -3.23 -20.50 -10.79
C LEU A 164 -1.80 -20.37 -11.36
N GLY A 165 -0.78 -20.85 -10.63
CA GLY A 165 0.62 -20.73 -11.02
C GLY A 165 1.15 -19.28 -11.02
N ILE A 166 0.58 -18.41 -10.18
CA ILE A 166 0.89 -16.99 -10.13
C ILE A 166 1.85 -16.71 -8.98
N THR A 167 3.05 -16.24 -9.28
CA THR A 167 4.05 -15.85 -8.28
C THR A 167 3.85 -14.42 -7.75
N ASP A 168 4.43 -14.10 -6.58
CA ASP A 168 4.44 -12.73 -6.03
C ASP A 168 5.01 -11.70 -7.03
N PRO A 169 6.15 -11.95 -7.72
CA PRO A 169 6.64 -11.02 -8.74
C PRO A 169 5.69 -10.81 -9.92
N SER A 170 4.99 -11.86 -10.37
CA SER A 170 4.00 -11.73 -11.46
C SER A 170 2.77 -10.94 -11.03
N ALA A 171 2.22 -11.22 -9.84
CA ALA A 171 1.10 -10.45 -9.29
C ALA A 171 1.51 -8.99 -9.07
N GLY A 172 2.71 -8.77 -8.52
CA GLY A 172 3.28 -7.45 -8.30
C GLY A 172 3.33 -6.62 -9.58
N LYS A 173 3.90 -7.15 -10.67
CA LYS A 173 3.98 -6.43 -11.96
C LYS A 173 2.64 -5.95 -12.49
N ILE A 174 1.59 -6.77 -12.35
CA ILE A 174 0.22 -6.43 -12.75
C ILE A 174 -0.34 -5.34 -11.84
N MET A 175 -0.17 -5.50 -10.53
CA MET A 175 -0.60 -4.51 -9.54
C MET A 175 0.11 -3.16 -9.71
N GLU A 176 1.38 -3.13 -10.16
CA GLU A 176 2.05 -1.85 -10.47
C GLU A 176 1.38 -1.10 -11.63
N VAL A 177 0.74 -1.80 -12.56
CA VAL A 177 -0.05 -1.15 -13.62
C VAL A 177 -1.25 -0.46 -12.98
N ALA A 178 -1.94 -1.12 -12.04
CA ALA A 178 -3.05 -0.53 -11.32
C ALA A 178 -2.63 0.72 -10.51
N GLY A 179 -1.50 0.65 -9.79
CA GLY A 179 -0.97 1.81 -9.06
C GLY A 179 -0.64 3.00 -9.96
N ARG A 180 -0.11 2.76 -11.17
CA ARG A 180 0.14 3.84 -12.15
C ARG A 180 -1.16 4.46 -12.68
N VAL A 181 -2.21 3.68 -12.85
CA VAL A 181 -3.53 4.21 -13.22
C VAL A 181 -4.09 5.10 -12.10
N LEU A 182 -4.01 4.65 -10.84
CA LEU A 182 -4.41 5.47 -9.70
C LEU A 182 -3.64 6.81 -9.67
N GLU A 183 -2.32 6.74 -9.88
CA GLU A 183 -1.45 7.91 -9.96
C GLU A 183 -1.86 8.86 -11.09
N GLN A 184 -2.11 8.35 -12.30
CA GLN A 184 -2.54 9.14 -13.46
C GLN A 184 -3.87 9.85 -13.26
N HIS A 185 -4.81 9.19 -12.56
CA HIS A 185 -6.14 9.74 -12.30
C HIS A 185 -6.17 10.60 -11.02
N GLY A 186 -5.08 10.66 -10.25
CA GLY A 186 -5.00 11.46 -9.03
C GLY A 186 -5.72 10.85 -7.83
N TYR A 187 -5.76 9.54 -7.72
CA TYR A 187 -6.44 8.80 -6.66
C TYR A 187 -5.49 7.95 -5.82
N MET A 188 -5.93 7.70 -4.58
CA MET A 188 -5.40 6.67 -3.69
C MET A 188 -6.52 5.65 -3.43
N PHE A 189 -6.15 4.40 -3.11
CA PHE A 189 -7.14 3.44 -2.65
C PHE A 189 -7.57 3.74 -1.20
N LEU A 190 -8.85 3.49 -0.87
CA LEU A 190 -9.48 3.88 0.40
C LEU A 190 -9.33 2.87 1.55
N SER A 191 -8.84 1.68 1.26
CA SER A 191 -8.67 0.57 2.20
C SER A 191 -7.19 0.38 2.56
N ALA A 192 -6.85 -0.60 3.40
CA ALA A 192 -5.45 -0.95 3.70
C ALA A 192 -4.73 -1.68 2.53
N GLY A 193 -5.30 -1.64 1.33
CA GLY A 193 -4.88 -2.39 0.15
C GLY A 193 -6.09 -2.84 -0.69
N PRO A 194 -5.88 -3.51 -1.84
CA PRO A 194 -6.99 -4.01 -2.64
C PRO A 194 -7.85 -4.99 -1.83
N GLU A 195 -9.17 -4.90 -2.00
CA GLU A 195 -10.11 -5.91 -1.51
C GLU A 195 -9.94 -7.17 -2.35
N ILE A 196 -9.96 -8.34 -1.70
CA ILE A 196 -9.74 -9.61 -2.39
C ILE A 196 -11.00 -10.44 -2.30
N GLU A 197 -11.52 -10.85 -3.45
CA GLU A 197 -12.63 -11.77 -3.57
C GLU A 197 -12.16 -13.02 -4.30
N ILE A 198 -12.51 -14.18 -3.76
CA ILE A 198 -12.22 -15.49 -4.36
C ILE A 198 -13.56 -16.11 -4.76
N PHE A 199 -13.67 -16.51 -6.01
CA PHE A 199 -14.85 -17.17 -6.58
C PHE A 199 -14.54 -18.62 -6.93
N GLY A 200 -15.57 -19.45 -6.84
CA GLY A 200 -15.51 -20.89 -7.11
C GLY A 200 -15.28 -21.73 -5.86
N ASP A 201 -15.71 -22.98 -5.92
CA ASP A 201 -15.54 -23.95 -4.84
C ASP A 201 -14.20 -24.69 -4.94
N ARG A 202 -13.75 -25.25 -3.82
CA ARG A 202 -12.51 -26.03 -3.76
C ARG A 202 -12.63 -27.28 -4.64
N GLY A 203 -11.72 -27.44 -5.60
CA GLY A 203 -11.74 -28.53 -6.58
C GLY A 203 -12.35 -28.14 -7.94
N GLU A 204 -12.89 -26.93 -8.06
CA GLU A 204 -13.17 -26.28 -9.33
C GLU A 204 -12.06 -25.25 -9.65
N GLN A 205 -12.06 -24.71 -10.88
CA GLN A 205 -11.13 -23.64 -11.21
C GLN A 205 -11.55 -22.36 -10.49
N ARG A 206 -10.83 -22.02 -9.42
CA ARG A 206 -11.06 -20.79 -8.64
C ARG A 206 -10.51 -19.58 -9.38
N THR A 207 -11.10 -18.42 -9.10
CA THR A 207 -10.60 -17.13 -9.60
C THR A 207 -10.48 -16.14 -8.46
N ILE A 208 -9.50 -15.25 -8.55
CA ILE A 208 -9.25 -14.19 -7.56
C ILE A 208 -9.42 -12.82 -8.24
N ASN A 209 -10.14 -11.92 -7.58
CA ASN A 209 -10.33 -10.53 -8.00
C ASN A 209 -9.77 -9.58 -6.95
N LEU A 210 -8.88 -8.68 -7.38
CA LEU A 210 -8.31 -7.61 -6.57
C LEU A 210 -9.02 -6.31 -6.93
N THR A 211 -9.86 -5.80 -6.03
CA THR A 211 -10.62 -4.57 -6.23
C THR A 211 -9.94 -3.39 -5.53
N TYR A 212 -9.50 -2.40 -6.30
CA TYR A 212 -9.02 -1.13 -5.77
C TYR A 212 -10.20 -0.18 -5.56
N ARG A 213 -10.59 0.03 -4.29
CA ARG A 213 -11.65 0.98 -3.92
C ARG A 213 -11.15 2.41 -3.96
N VAL A 214 -11.82 3.28 -4.69
CA VAL A 214 -11.39 4.67 -4.91
C VAL A 214 -12.54 5.65 -4.69
N ALA A 215 -12.23 6.87 -4.27
CA ALA A 215 -13.20 7.97 -4.10
C ALA A 215 -13.63 8.61 -5.44
N ALA A 216 -13.96 7.76 -6.41
CA ALA A 216 -14.29 8.13 -7.79
C ALA A 216 -15.72 7.71 -8.14
N SER A 217 -16.28 8.34 -9.18
CA SER A 217 -17.57 7.89 -9.72
C SER A 217 -17.43 6.50 -10.37
N SER A 218 -18.52 5.77 -10.52
CA SER A 218 -18.48 4.48 -11.25
C SER A 218 -17.98 4.64 -12.69
N SER A 219 -18.28 5.78 -13.33
CA SER A 219 -17.79 6.08 -14.68
C SER A 219 -16.27 6.27 -14.71
N ASP A 220 -15.71 6.97 -13.71
CA ASP A 220 -14.26 7.15 -13.60
C ASP A 220 -13.56 5.82 -13.29
N ALA A 221 -14.15 4.99 -12.44
CA ALA A 221 -13.62 3.65 -12.15
C ALA A 221 -13.60 2.74 -13.41
N ILE A 222 -14.59 2.88 -14.30
CA ILE A 222 -14.59 2.19 -15.61
C ILE A 222 -13.44 2.72 -16.48
N ASN A 223 -13.22 4.04 -16.51
CA ASN A 223 -12.11 4.63 -17.27
C ASN A 223 -10.75 4.12 -16.73
N MET A 224 -10.58 4.07 -15.41
CA MET A 224 -9.39 3.48 -14.79
C MET A 224 -9.19 2.02 -15.20
N TYR A 225 -10.26 1.22 -15.27
CA TYR A 225 -10.17 -0.15 -15.73
C TYR A 225 -9.72 -0.24 -17.21
N MET A 226 -10.22 0.64 -18.08
CA MET A 226 -9.78 0.68 -19.48
C MET A 226 -8.30 1.07 -19.59
N ASP A 227 -7.87 2.11 -18.87
CA ASP A 227 -6.47 2.56 -18.86
C ASP A 227 -5.53 1.50 -18.26
N PHE A 228 -6.04 0.68 -17.32
CA PHE A 228 -5.33 -0.46 -16.79
C PHE A 228 -5.09 -1.54 -17.85
N ILE A 229 -6.13 -1.90 -18.62
CA ILE A 229 -5.99 -2.86 -19.73
C ILE A 229 -4.99 -2.33 -20.78
N ASP A 230 -5.10 -1.05 -21.15
CA ASP A 230 -4.13 -0.41 -22.05
C ASP A 230 -2.71 -0.43 -21.47
N GLY A 231 -2.57 -0.19 -20.17
CA GLY A 231 -1.29 -0.23 -19.45
C GLY A 231 -0.65 -1.62 -19.40
N LEU A 232 -1.45 -2.69 -19.35
CA LEU A 232 -0.96 -4.07 -19.48
C LEU A 232 -0.40 -4.32 -20.88
N PHE A 233 -1.15 -3.94 -21.92
CA PHE A 233 -0.72 -4.08 -23.31
C PHE A 233 0.57 -3.28 -23.59
N GLN A 234 0.67 -2.05 -23.09
CA GLN A 234 1.87 -1.22 -23.26
C GLN A 234 3.12 -1.82 -22.60
N ARG A 235 2.96 -2.64 -21.56
CA ARG A 235 4.06 -3.32 -20.87
C ARG A 235 4.31 -4.75 -21.36
N ASP A 236 3.56 -5.23 -22.34
CA ASP A 236 3.62 -6.63 -22.78
C ASP A 236 3.39 -7.61 -21.61
N LEU A 237 2.38 -7.31 -20.78
CA LEU A 237 1.99 -8.13 -19.64
C LEU A 237 0.65 -8.82 -19.94
N ASP A 238 0.68 -10.15 -19.98
CA ASP A 238 -0.54 -10.95 -20.03
C ASP A 238 -1.16 -11.08 -18.64
N MET A 239 -2.48 -10.89 -18.57
CA MET A 239 -3.25 -11.20 -17.37
C MET A 239 -3.42 -12.72 -17.23
N PRO A 240 -2.92 -13.36 -16.15
CA PRO A 240 -3.11 -14.78 -15.94
C PRO A 240 -4.61 -15.14 -15.86
N ILE A 241 -4.98 -16.29 -16.41
CA ILE A 241 -6.35 -16.79 -16.34
C ILE A 241 -6.74 -16.94 -14.87
N GLY A 242 -7.88 -16.38 -14.49
CA GLY A 242 -8.40 -16.44 -13.12
C GLY A 242 -7.80 -15.40 -12.16
N PHE A 243 -6.91 -14.52 -12.63
CA PHE A 243 -6.44 -13.36 -11.87
C PHE A 243 -7.06 -12.10 -12.46
N HIS A 244 -7.83 -11.39 -11.65
CA HIS A 244 -8.55 -10.20 -12.07
C HIS A 244 -8.16 -9.01 -11.20
N VAL A 245 -8.08 -7.86 -11.83
CA VAL A 245 -7.92 -6.57 -11.16
C VAL A 245 -9.07 -5.69 -11.61
N SER A 246 -9.70 -5.01 -10.66
CA SER A 246 -10.82 -4.12 -10.91
C SER A 246 -10.72 -2.85 -10.07
N PHE A 247 -11.46 -1.82 -10.47
CA PHE A 247 -11.57 -0.56 -9.75
C PHE A 247 -13.02 -0.38 -9.32
N GLY A 248 -13.23 -0.07 -8.04
CA GLY A 248 -14.55 0.14 -7.46
C GLY A 248 -14.71 1.56 -6.97
N GLY A 249 -15.56 2.35 -7.62
CA GLY A 249 -15.92 3.68 -7.11
C GLY A 249 -16.78 3.58 -5.86
N SER A 250 -16.39 4.28 -4.79
CA SER A 250 -17.29 4.63 -3.69
C SER A 250 -17.75 6.06 -3.91
N ASN A 251 -19.06 6.28 -4.06
CA ASN A 251 -19.60 7.63 -4.02
C ASN A 251 -19.30 8.22 -2.63
N ALA A 252 -18.26 9.04 -2.54
CA ALA A 252 -17.96 9.87 -1.38
C ALA A 252 -18.86 11.11 -1.40
#